data_AF-A0A1M6U9N4-F1
#
_entry.id   AF-A0A1M6U9N4-F1
#
_cell.length_a   1.000
_cell.length_b   1.000
_cell.length_c   1.000
_cell.angle_alpha   90.00
_cell.angle_beta   90.00
_cell.angle_gamma   90.00
#
_symmetry.space_group_name_H-M   'P 1'
#
loop_
_entity.id
_entity.type
_entity.pdbx_description
1 polymer ?
#
loop_
_entity_poly.entity_id
_entity_poly.type
_entity_poly.pdbx_seq_one_letter_code
_entity_poly.pdbx_strand_id
1 'polypeptide(L)' 'MAVSEDFYRPTDVVNLWGDPTKARAELGWNPQKTTFEQLVKLMVENDMRKVAADDAASRVHTNLAEYLEKGLVK' A
#
# COMPACT_ATOMS: atom_id res chain seq x y z
N MET A 1 9.77 -20.70 -5.46
CA MET A 1 9.86 -19.26 -5.15
C MET A 1 11.33 -18.93 -4.98
N ALA A 2 11.86 -17.97 -5.76
CA ALA A 2 13.22 -17.49 -5.62
C ALA A 2 13.15 -16.00 -5.26
N VAL A 3 13.97 -15.56 -4.30
CA VAL A 3 14.14 -14.16 -3.95
C VAL A 3 15.24 -13.60 -4.86
N SER A 4 15.04 -12.42 -5.48
CA SER A 4 16.12 -11.79 -6.26
C SER A 4 17.30 -11.47 -5.34
N GLU A 5 18.52 -11.73 -5.80
CA GLU A 5 19.75 -11.39 -5.07
C GLU A 5 19.82 -9.90 -4.74
N ASP A 6 19.23 -9.05 -5.58
CA ASP A 6 19.18 -7.60 -5.39
C ASP A 6 18.50 -7.16 -4.07
N PHE A 7 17.64 -8.02 -3.50
CA PHE A 7 16.93 -7.73 -2.26
C PHE A 7 17.59 -8.34 -1.01
N TYR A 8 18.66 -9.12 -1.16
CA TYR A 8 19.32 -9.78 -0.04
C TYR A 8 20.21 -8.81 0.73
N ARG A 9 20.09 -8.78 2.07
CA ARG A 9 21.00 -8.02 2.92
C ARG A 9 21.77 -8.98 3.83
N PRO A 10 23.09 -9.13 3.65
CA PRO A 10 23.90 -10.11 4.41
C PRO A 10 23.87 -9.94 5.93
N THR A 11 23.43 -8.78 6.42
CA THR A 11 23.36 -8.43 7.84
C THR A 11 21.92 -8.22 8.33
N ASP A 12 20.94 -8.87 7.69
CA ASP A 12 19.54 -8.74 8.12
C ASP A 12 19.34 -9.22 9.56
N VAL A 13 18.46 -8.53 10.28
CA VAL A 13 18.10 -8.87 11.64
C VAL A 13 17.20 -10.09 11.62
N VAL A 14 17.63 -11.17 12.29
CA VAL A 14 16.92 -12.45 12.28
C VAL A 14 15.51 -12.34 12.88
N ASN A 15 15.35 -11.61 13.99
CA ASN A 15 14.06 -11.39 14.65
C ASN A 15 14.02 -10.02 15.34
N LEU A 16 12.86 -9.35 15.27
CA LEU A 16 12.59 -8.07 15.93
C LEU A 16 11.30 -8.16 16.75
N TRP A 17 11.44 -8.40 18.06
CA TRP A 17 10.30 -8.52 18.98
C TRP A 17 10.37 -7.43 20.06
N GLY A 18 9.34 -6.58 20.12
CA GLY A 18 9.23 -5.53 21.12
C GLY A 18 8.44 -5.99 22.35
N ASP A 19 8.85 -5.53 23.53
CA ASP A 19 8.06 -5.64 24.77
C ASP A 19 7.43 -4.29 25.12
N PRO A 20 6.11 -4.12 24.94
CA PRO A 20 5.43 -2.86 25.23
C PRO A 20 4.92 -2.74 26.68
N THR A 21 5.38 -3.58 27.61
CA THR A 21 4.91 -3.61 29.01
C THR A 21 4.96 -2.25 29.69
N LYS A 22 6.09 -1.52 29.55
CA LYS A 22 6.25 -0.19 30.16
C LYS A 22 5.21 0.81 29.65
N ALA A 23 4.98 0.86 28.33
CA ALA A 23 4.02 1.80 27.74
C ALA A 23 2.57 1.46 28.14
N ARG A 24 2.23 0.17 28.28
CA ARG A 24 0.93 -0.24 28.81
C ARG A 24 0.72 0.22 30.26
N ALA A 25 1.72 0.01 31.11
CA ALA A 25 1.63 0.30 32.53
C ALA A 25 1.53 1.81 32.81
N GLU A 26 2.39 2.60 32.17
CA GLU A 26 2.53 4.03 32.48
C GLU A 26 1.55 4.91 31.69
N LEU A 27 1.19 4.49 30.47
CA LEU A 27 0.42 5.32 29.53
C LEU A 27 -0.96 4.75 29.19
N GLY A 28 -1.29 3.55 29.70
CA GLY A 28 -2.51 2.84 29.28
C GLY A 28 -2.55 2.51 27.79
N TRP A 29 -1.40 2.51 27.11
CA TRP A 29 -1.34 2.36 25.67
C TRP A 29 -1.73 0.95 25.22
N ASN A 30 -2.59 0.82 24.20
CA ASN A 30 -3.00 -0.48 23.65
C ASN A 30 -2.43 -0.72 22.23
N PRO A 31 -1.31 -1.45 22.08
CA PRO A 31 -0.75 -1.79 20.77
C PRO A 31 -1.59 -2.80 19.98
N GLN A 32 -2.45 -3.57 20.63
CA GLN A 32 -3.18 -4.68 20.01
C GLN A 32 -4.55 -4.25 19.46
N LYS A 33 -4.83 -2.93 19.44
CA LYS A 33 -6.09 -2.40 18.90
C LYS A 33 -6.29 -2.75 17.42
N THR A 34 -5.20 -2.90 16.67
CA THR A 34 -5.20 -3.33 15.27
C THR A 34 -4.35 -4.58 15.16
N THR A 35 -4.94 -5.70 14.75
CA THR A 35 -4.18 -6.93 14.51
C THR A 35 -3.37 -6.83 13.23
N PHE A 36 -2.41 -7.75 13.04
CA PHE A 36 -1.62 -7.81 11.82
C PHE A 36 -2.49 -8.02 10.58
N GLU A 37 -3.47 -8.91 10.64
CA GLU A 37 -4.39 -9.21 9.54
C GLU A 37 -5.26 -7.99 9.19
N GLN A 38 -5.73 -7.27 10.22
CA GLN A 38 -6.47 -6.02 10.01
C GLN A 38 -5.59 -4.96 9.35
N LEU A 39 -4.34 -4.82 9.78
CA LEU A 39 -3.39 -3.90 9.16
C LEU A 39 -3.17 -4.23 7.68
N VAL A 40 -2.92 -5.50 7.35
CA VAL A 40 -2.75 -5.95 5.96
C VAL A 40 -4.00 -5.62 5.14
N LYS A 41 -5.19 -5.92 5.68
CA LYS A 41 -6.46 -5.60 5.02
C LYS A 41 -6.61 -4.10 4.74
N LEU A 42 -6.36 -3.25 5.74
CA LEU A 42 -6.47 -1.79 5.60
C LEU A 42 -5.53 -1.25 4.51
N MET A 43 -4.29 -1.76 4.46
CA MET A 43 -3.30 -1.36 3.46
C MET A 43 -3.75 -1.76 2.06
N VAL A 44 -4.12 -3.04 1.86
CA VAL A 44 -4.53 -3.55 0.54
C VAL A 44 -5.80 -2.86 0.04
N GLU A 45 -6.80 -2.67 0.90
CA GLU A 45 -8.04 -1.97 0.52
C GLU A 45 -7.78 -0.52 0.11
N ASN A 46 -6.82 0.15 0.75
CA ASN A 46 -6.41 1.48 0.34
C ASN A 46 -5.76 1.48 -1.04
N ASP A 47 -4.78 0.60 -1.26
CA ASP A 47 -4.06 0.55 -2.53
C ASP A 47 -4.96 0.14 -3.69
N MET A 48 -5.89 -0.80 -3.47
CA MET A 48 -6.87 -1.19 -4.49
C MET A 48 -7.77 -0.02 -4.90
N ARG A 49 -8.23 0.79 -3.93
CA ARG A 49 -9.02 2.00 -4.23
C ARG A 49 -8.22 3.02 -5.02
N LYS A 50 -6.94 3.21 -4.67
CA LYS A 50 -6.05 4.14 -5.37
C LYS A 50 -5.82 3.68 -6.82
N VAL A 51 -5.47 2.42 -7.03
CA VAL A 51 -5.24 1.86 -8.37
C VAL A 51 -6.50 1.94 -9.24
N ALA A 52 -7.68 1.67 -8.67
CA ALA A 52 -8.93 1.81 -9.39
C ALA A 52 -9.22 3.25 -9.82
N ALA A 53 -8.92 4.24 -8.96
CA ALA A 53 -9.06 5.65 -9.30
C ALA A 53 -8.06 6.09 -10.38
N ASP A 54 -6.80 5.66 -10.28
CA ASP A 54 -5.76 5.96 -11.27
C ASP A 54 -6.07 5.35 -12.64
N ASP A 55 -6.59 4.11 -12.69
CA ASP A 55 -7.04 3.46 -13.94
C ASP A 55 -8.20 4.24 -14.59
N ALA A 56 -9.20 4.64 -13.79
CA ALA A 56 -10.31 5.44 -14.27
C ALA A 56 -9.85 6.79 -14.85
N ALA A 57 -8.93 7.49 -14.17
CA ALA A 57 -8.37 8.75 -14.65
C ALA A 57 -7.60 8.56 -15.97
N SER A 58 -6.80 7.49 -16.08
CA SER A 58 -6.05 7.16 -17.30
C SER A 58 -6.97 6.88 -18.50
N ARG A 59 -8.07 6.15 -18.28
CA ARG A 59 -9.07 5.88 -19.33
C ARG A 59 -9.76 7.15 -19.81
N VAL A 60 -10.12 8.06 -18.90
CA VAL A 60 -10.73 9.34 -19.26
C VAL A 60 -9.76 10.19 -20.10
N HIS A 61 -8.48 10.26 -19.70
CA HIS A 61 -7.46 10.98 -20.47
C HIS A 61 -7.34 10.44 -21.90
N THR A 62 -7.29 9.11 -22.05
CA THR A 62 -7.19 8.45 -23.35
C THR A 62 -8.41 8.77 -24.24
N ASN A 63 -9.62 8.67 -23.67
CA ASN A 63 -10.84 8.98 -24.41
C ASN A 63 -10.87 10.45 -24.89
N LEU A 64 -10.46 11.41 -24.06
CA LEU A 64 -10.43 12.83 -24.45
C LEU A 64 -9.43 13.09 -25.59
N ALA A 65 -8.24 12.49 -25.52
CA ALA A 65 -7.26 12.58 -26.61
C ALA A 65 -7.85 12.05 -27.92
N GLU A 66 -8.48 10.88 -27.89
CA GLU A 66 -9.16 10.33 -29.07
C GLU A 66 -10.31 11.22 -29.58
N TYR A 67 -11.12 11.80 -28.69
CA TYR A 67 -12.21 12.71 -29.07
C TYR A 67 -11.70 13.99 -29.70
N LEU A 68 -10.61 14.57 -29.21
CA LEU A 68 -10.02 15.79 -29.77
C LEU A 68 -9.34 15.51 -31.11
N GLU A 69 -8.66 14.36 -31.26
CA GLU A 69 -8.07 13.94 -32.53
C GLU A 69 -9.13 13.63 -33.60
N LYS A 70 -10.22 12.95 -33.24
CA LYS A 70 -11.32 12.60 -34.16
C LYS A 70 -12.28 13.77 -34.41
N GLY A 71 -12.42 14.69 -33.46
CA GLY A 71 -13.33 15.83 -33.51
C GLY A 71 -12.77 17.07 -34.22
N LEU A 72 -11.46 17.13 -34.51
CA LEU A 72 -10.83 18.20 -35.29
C LEU A 72 -10.93 18.03 -36.82
N VAL A 73 -11.78 17.12 -37.29
CA VAL A 73 -12.15 17.02 -38.71
C VAL A 73 -13.65 17.31 -38.90
N LYS A 74 -14.07 18.53 -38.54
CA LYS A 74 -14.82 19.47 -39.39
C LYS A 74 -15.11 20.77 -38.64
#